data_AF-A0AAN8GC10-F1
#
_entry.id   AF-A0AAN8GC10-F1
#
_cell.length_a   1.000
_cell.length_b   1.000
_cell.length_c   1.000
_cell.angle_alpha   90.00
_cell.angle_beta   90.00
_cell.angle_gamma   90.00
#
_symmetry.space_group_name_H-M   'P 1'
#
loop_
_entity.id
_entity.type
_entity.pdbx_description
1 polymer ?
#
loop_
_entity_poly.entity_id
_entity_poly.type
_entity_poly.pdbx_seq_one_letter_code
_entity_poly.pdbx_strand_id
1 'polypeptide(L)'
;MYQYFIKIVPTTYTDLKGITVYTNQFSVTKHSKIISSGMGESGLPGIFFMYELSPMMVKYTEKQRSFMHFLTGVCAIIGGVFTVAGLIDSMIYHSARAIQKKIDLGKAS
;
A
#
# COMPACT_ATOMS: atom_id res chain seq x y z
N MET A 1 11.61 -28.48 -30.18
CA MET A 1 10.21 -28.09 -29.91
C MET A 1 10.20 -26.95 -28.92
N TYR A 2 9.46 -25.88 -29.23
CA TYR A 2 9.30 -24.71 -28.34
C TYR A 2 7.84 -24.57 -27.96
N GLN A 3 7.56 -24.52 -26.67
CA GLN A 3 6.22 -24.32 -26.12
C GLN A 3 6.19 -23.02 -25.33
N TYR A 4 5.16 -22.22 -25.57
CA TYR A 4 4.90 -20.96 -24.88
C TYR A 4 3.55 -21.09 -24.18
N PHE A 5 3.55 -21.17 -22.86
CA PHE A 5 2.35 -21.11 -22.05
C PHE A 5 2.07 -19.65 -21.72
N ILE A 6 1.01 -19.10 -22.30
CA ILE A 6 0.59 -17.71 -22.16
C ILE A 6 -0.60 -17.68 -21.22
N LYS A 7 -0.38 -17.19 -20.00
CA LYS A 7 -1.44 -16.98 -19.01
C LYS A 7 -1.94 -15.56 -19.09
N ILE A 8 -3.22 -15.37 -19.41
CA ILE A 8 -3.86 -14.07 -19.55
C ILE A 8 -4.65 -13.76 -18.26
N VAL A 9 -4.43 -12.60 -17.68
CA VAL A 9 -5.14 -12.10 -16.48
C VAL A 9 -5.95 -10.86 -16.86
N PRO A 10 -7.29 -10.95 -16.87
CA PRO A 10 -8.14 -9.79 -17.12
C PRO A 10 -7.90 -8.72 -16.05
N THR A 11 -7.75 -7.47 -16.47
CA THR A 11 -7.50 -6.33 -15.60
C THR A 11 -8.45 -5.19 -15.93
N THR A 12 -8.98 -4.50 -14.93
CA THR A 12 -9.86 -3.35 -15.12
C THR A 12 -9.32 -2.16 -14.35
N TYR A 13 -9.23 -1.01 -15.02
CA TYR A 13 -8.84 0.26 -14.42
C TYR A 13 -10.03 1.20 -14.38
N THR A 14 -10.43 1.64 -13.18
CA THR A 14 -11.49 2.63 -12.99
C THR A 14 -10.86 3.92 -12.45
N ASP A 15 -10.91 4.98 -13.25
CA ASP A 15 -10.47 6.34 -12.91
C ASP A 15 -11.45 7.02 -11.92
N LEU A 16 -11.02 8.09 -11.27
CA LEU A 16 -11.81 8.97 -10.41
C LEU A 16 -13.06 9.53 -11.10
N LYS A 17 -13.00 9.70 -12.42
CA LYS A 17 -14.13 10.14 -13.26
C LYS A 17 -15.13 9.03 -13.56
N GLY A 18 -14.89 7.81 -13.10
CA GLY A 18 -15.73 6.63 -13.35
C GLY A 18 -15.50 5.97 -14.71
N ILE A 19 -14.56 6.47 -15.51
CA ILE A 19 -14.19 5.84 -16.78
C ILE A 19 -13.50 4.52 -16.48
N THR A 20 -14.03 3.45 -17.06
CA THR A 20 -13.52 2.09 -16.86
C THR A 20 -12.85 1.59 -18.12
N VAL A 21 -11.58 1.22 -18.02
CA VAL A 21 -10.76 0.67 -19.11
C VAL A 21 -10.53 -0.81 -18.85
N TYR A 22 -10.91 -1.63 -19.83
CA TYR A 22 -10.67 -3.07 -19.80
C TYR A 22 -9.36 -3.39 -20.49
N THR A 23 -8.46 -4.05 -19.78
CA THR A 23 -7.14 -4.46 -20.29
C THR A 23 -6.86 -5.91 -19.92
N ASN A 24 -5.82 -6.48 -20.51
CA ASN A 24 -5.39 -7.84 -20.22
C ASN A 24 -3.90 -7.81 -19.94
N GLN A 25 -3.50 -8.33 -18.78
CA GLN A 25 -2.11 -8.61 -18.49
C GLN A 25 -1.79 -10.03 -18.93
N PHE A 26 -0.54 -10.32 -19.27
CA PHE A 26 -0.13 -11.66 -19.65
C PHE A 26 1.22 -12.02 -19.03
N SER A 27 1.39 -13.30 -18.74
CA SER A 27 2.67 -13.90 -18.33
C SER A 27 2.97 -15.07 -19.25
N VAL A 28 4.26 -15.28 -19.56
CA VAL A 28 4.70 -16.30 -20.51
C VAL A 28 5.73 -17.21 -19.88
N THR A 29 5.45 -18.51 -19.84
CA THR A 29 6.40 -19.55 -19.48
C THR A 29 6.87 -20.27 -20.74
N LYS A 30 8.19 -20.34 -20.94
CA LYS A 30 8.80 -20.94 -22.13
C LYS A 30 9.37 -22.31 -21.77
N HIS A 31 9.08 -23.31 -22.58
CA HIS A 31 9.65 -24.65 -22.45
C HIS A 31 10.29 -25.06 -23.78
N SER A 32 11.55 -25.44 -23.76
CA SER A 32 12.30 -25.88 -24.94
C SER A 32 12.76 -27.31 -24.76
N LYS A 33 12.34 -28.20 -25.67
CA LYS A 33 12.78 -29.59 -25.72
C LYS A 33 13.59 -29.85 -26.98
N ILE A 34 14.79 -30.42 -26.83
CA ILE A 34 15.61 -30.92 -27.94
C ILE A 34 15.01 -32.28 -28.33
N ILE A 35 14.62 -32.43 -29.60
CA ILE A 35 14.09 -33.68 -30.12
C ILE A 35 15.27 -34.43 -30.72
N SER A 36 15.73 -35.49 -30.06
CA SER A 36 16.77 -36.38 -30.58
C SER A 36 16.11 -37.51 -31.37
N SER A 37 16.59 -37.77 -32.59
CA SER A 37 16.05 -38.80 -33.51
C SER A 37 16.29 -40.26 -33.08
N GLY A 38 16.53 -40.51 -31.79
CA GLY A 38 16.75 -41.83 -31.20
C GLY A 38 15.46 -42.41 -30.62
N MET A 39 15.24 -43.71 -30.84
CA MET A 39 14.09 -44.53 -30.42
C MET A 39 13.41 -44.03 -29.14
N GLY A 40 12.30 -43.31 -29.27
CA GLY A 40 11.36 -43.03 -28.16
C GLY A 40 10.83 -41.60 -28.09
N GLU A 41 11.58 -40.59 -28.54
CA GLU A 41 11.13 -39.19 -28.44
C GLU A 41 10.69 -38.60 -29.79
N SER A 42 9.59 -39.14 -30.34
CA SER A 42 8.96 -38.58 -31.54
C SER A 42 8.07 -37.39 -31.19
N GLY A 43 8.66 -36.20 -31.08
CA GLY A 43 7.92 -34.93 -31.07
C GLY A 43 8.00 -34.26 -32.44
N LEU A 44 6.90 -33.70 -32.95
CA LEU A 44 6.96 -32.85 -34.13
C LEU A 44 7.72 -31.55 -33.77
N PRO A 45 8.79 -31.19 -34.49
CA PRO A 45 9.43 -29.90 -34.29
C PRO A 45 8.46 -28.79 -34.69
N GLY A 46 8.22 -27.86 -33.76
CA GLY A 46 7.30 -26.75 -33.96
C GLY A 46 7.35 -25.76 -32.81
N ILE A 47 6.67 -24.63 -33.03
CA ILE A 47 6.40 -23.59 -32.03
C ILE A 47 4.93 -23.71 -31.66
N PHE A 48 4.66 -23.93 -30.37
CA PHE A 48 3.31 -24.11 -29.84
C PHE A 48 3.00 -22.97 -28.87
N PHE A 49 1.89 -22.27 -29.09
CA PHE A 49 1.36 -21.25 -28.19
C PHE A 49 0.12 -21.80 -27.50
N MET A 50 0.15 -21.92 -26.18
CA MET A 50 -0.97 -22.37 -25.37
C MET A 50 -1.50 -21.18 -24.56
N TYR A 51 -2.76 -20.81 -24.81
CA TYR A 51 -3.41 -19.70 -24.12
C TYR A 51 -4.31 -20.21 -23.00
N GLU A 52 -4.10 -19.72 -21.79
CA GLU A 52 -4.93 -20.03 -20.63
C GLU A 52 -5.45 -18.72 -20.01
N LEU A 53 -6.77 -18.61 -19.89
CA LEU A 53 -7.42 -17.49 -19.21
C LEU A 53 -7.44 -17.76 -17.71
N SER A 54 -6.86 -16.83 -16.93
CA SER A 54 -6.92 -16.88 -15.48
C SER A 54 -8.36 -16.68 -14.99
N PRO A 55 -8.86 -17.49 -14.05
CA PRO A 55 -10.19 -17.29 -13.45
C PRO A 55 -10.24 -16.08 -12.50
N MET A 56 -9.09 -15.48 -12.17
CA MET A 56 -8.98 -14.29 -11.34
C MET A 56 -8.84 -13.04 -12.21
N MET A 57 -9.63 -12.01 -11.89
CA MET A 57 -9.56 -10.67 -12.49
C MET A 57 -9.06 -9.65 -11.47
N VAL A 58 -8.18 -8.76 -11.89
CA VAL A 58 -7.65 -7.67 -11.05
C VAL A 58 -8.40 -6.37 -11.36
N LYS A 59 -8.95 -5.71 -10.33
CA LYS A 59 -9.63 -4.41 -10.48
C LYS A 59 -8.88 -3.33 -9.73
N TYR A 60 -8.31 -2.38 -10.47
CA TYR A 60 -7.73 -1.15 -9.94
C TYR A 60 -8.81 -0.08 -9.89
N THR A 61 -9.09 0.45 -8.71
CA THR A 61 -10.02 1.57 -8.52
C THR A 61 -9.27 2.73 -7.90
N GLU A 62 -9.19 3.83 -8.63
CA GLU A 62 -8.66 5.06 -8.09
C GLU A 62 -9.69 5.67 -7.13
N LYS A 63 -9.27 5.98 -5.91
CA LYS A 63 -10.10 6.64 -4.91
C LYS A 63 -9.40 7.90 -4.43
N GLN A 64 -10.10 9.03 -4.49
CA GLN A 64 -9.61 10.25 -3.86
C GLN A 64 -9.68 10.09 -2.34
N ARG A 65 -8.59 10.47 -1.67
CA ARG A 65 -8.59 10.67 -0.22
C ARG A 65 -9.49 11.88 0.08
N SER A 66 -10.41 11.72 1.04
CA SER A 66 -11.30 12.82 1.42
C SER A 66 -10.50 13.97 2.03
N PHE A 67 -10.80 15.21 1.61
CA PHE A 67 -10.28 16.44 2.21
C PHE A 67 -10.54 16.51 3.73
N MET A 68 -11.59 15.83 4.21
CA MET A 68 -11.88 15.72 5.65
C MET A 68 -10.75 15.03 6.42
N HIS A 69 -10.04 14.06 5.84
CA HIS A 69 -8.89 13.47 6.52
C HIS A 69 -7.75 14.47 6.74
N PHE A 70 -7.56 15.39 5.81
CA PHE A 70 -6.58 16.47 5.95
C PHE A 70 -7.02 17.45 7.04
N LEU A 71 -8.28 17.89 7.02
CA LEU A 71 -8.81 18.82 8.01
C LEU A 71 -8.75 18.25 9.43
N THR A 72 -9.15 16.99 9.60
CA THR A 72 -9.04 16.29 10.89
C THR A 72 -7.58 16.20 11.34
N GLY A 73 -6.65 15.94 10.42
CA GLY A 73 -5.21 15.95 10.72
C GLY A 73 -4.71 17.31 11.22
N VAL A 74 -5.07 18.40 10.55
CA VAL A 74 -4.70 19.77 10.96
C VAL A 74 -5.28 20.10 12.33
N CYS A 75 -6.56 19.81 12.56
CA CYS A 75 -7.22 20.07 13.83
C CYS A 75 -6.58 19.27 14.98
N ALA A 76 -6.20 18.02 14.73
CA ALA A 76 -5.51 17.18 15.72
C ALA A 76 -4.13 17.74 16.10
N ILE A 77 -3.36 18.25 15.13
CA ILE A 77 -2.06 18.87 15.40
C ILE A 77 -2.22 20.15 16.22
N ILE A 78 -3.12 21.05 15.80
CA ILE A 78 -3.34 22.32 16.50
C ILE A 78 -3.83 22.07 17.93
N GLY A 79 -4.85 21.22 18.11
CA GLY A 79 -5.39 20.89 19.43
C GLY A 79 -4.37 20.19 20.33
N GLY A 80 -3.55 19.31 19.77
CA GLY A 80 -2.46 18.64 20.48
C GLY A 80 -1.40 19.62 20.99
N VAL A 81 -0.91 20.52 20.13
CA VAL A 81 0.08 21.54 20.51
C VAL A 81 -0.47 22.44 21.63
N PHE A 82 -1.72 22.90 21.50
CA PHE A 82 -2.33 23.79 22.49
C PHE A 82 -2.50 23.11 23.85
N THR A 83 -2.89 21.83 23.84
CA THR A 83 -3.07 21.03 25.06
C THR A 83 -1.73 20.77 25.74
N VAL A 84 -0.69 20.40 24.98
CA VAL A 84 0.65 20.15 25.52
C VAL A 84 1.26 21.43 26.08
N ALA A 85 1.15 22.56 25.37
CA ALA A 85 1.65 23.85 25.83
C ALA A 85 0.97 24.30 27.13
N GLY A 86 -0.37 24.23 27.20
CA GLY A 86 -1.12 24.60 28.40
C GLY A 86 -0.84 23.70 29.60
N LEU A 87 -0.60 22.41 29.35
CA LEU A 87 -0.22 21.45 30.39
C LEU A 87 1.16 21.77 30.97
N ILE A 88 2.15 22.07 30.13
CA ILE A 88 3.51 22.45 30.56
C ILE A 88 3.47 23.76 31.35
N ASP A 89 2.80 24.78 30.83
CA ASP A 89 2.68 26.08 31.51
C ASP A 89 2.02 25.94 32.89
N SER A 90 0.92 25.19 32.96
CA SER A 90 0.25 24.88 34.22
C SER A 90 1.15 24.14 35.19
N MET A 91 1.91 23.13 34.74
CA MET A 91 2.84 22.41 35.61
C MET A 91 3.94 23.31 36.16
N ILE A 92 4.52 24.19 35.33
CA ILE A 92 5.57 25.13 35.74
C ILE A 92 5.02 26.13 36.75
N TYR A 93 3.85 26.72 36.49
CA TYR A 93 3.24 27.69 37.39
C TYR A 93 2.91 27.10 38.77
N HIS A 94 2.29 25.91 38.80
CA HIS A 94 1.94 25.24 40.05
C HIS A 94 3.18 24.77 40.83
N SER A 95 4.22 24.27 40.14
CA SER A 95 5.47 23.86 40.79
C SER A 95 6.24 25.06 41.35
N ALA A 96 6.40 26.14 40.58
CA ALA A 96 7.03 27.37 41.05
C ALA A 96 6.31 27.95 42.28
N ARG A 97 4.98 28.01 42.24
CA ARG A 97 4.17 28.53 43.36
C ARG A 97 4.19 27.61 44.59
N ALA A 98 4.23 26.29 44.39
CA ALA A 98 4.36 25.33 45.49
C ALA A 98 5.73 25.39 46.16
N ILE A 99 6.80 25.60 45.37
CA ILE A 99 8.17 25.79 45.87
C ILE A 99 8.27 27.10 46.64
N GLN A 100 7.77 28.22 46.08
CA GLN A 100 7.76 29.51 46.76
C GLN A 100 7.00 29.44 48.09
N LYS A 101 5.82 28.80 48.11
CA LYS A 101 5.04 28.62 49.33
C LYS A 101 5.75 27.74 50.37
N LYS A 102 6.56 26.76 49.95
CA LYS A 102 7.39 25.95 50.86
C LYS A 102 8.57 26.74 51.43
N ILE A 103 9.16 27.63 50.64
CA ILE A 103 10.25 28.52 51.06
C ILE A 103 9.71 29.56 52.06
N ASP A 104 8.58 30.19 51.76
CA ASP A 104 7.95 31.22 52.64
C ASP A 104 7.47 30.65 53.98
N LEU A 105 7.12 29.35 54.04
CA LEU A 105 6.75 28.65 55.27
C LEU A 105 7.97 28.24 56.13
N GLY A 106 9.20 28.62 55.74
CA GLY A 106 10.40 28.44 56.55
C GLY A 106 10.85 26.98 56.75
N LYS A 107 10.26 26.02 56.03
CA LYS A 107 10.60 24.58 56.13
C LYS A 107 11.81 24.16 55.28
N ALA A 108 12.59 25.13 54.79
CA ALA A 108 13.77 24.90 53.97
C ALA A 108 15.09 25.19 54.70
N SER A 109 15.04 25.30 56.04
CA SER A 109 16.23 25.25 56.91
C SER A 109 16.10 24.13 57.92
#